data_AF-A0A0F7IGL2-F1
#
_entry.id   AF-A0A0F7IGL2-F1
#
_cell.length_a   1.000
_cell.length_b   1.000
_cell.length_c   1.000
_cell.angle_alpha   90.00
_cell.angle_beta   90.00
_cell.angle_gamma   90.00
#
_symmetry.space_group_name_H-M   'P 1'
#
loop_
_entity.id
_entity.type
_entity.pdbx_description
1 polymer ?
#
loop_
_entity_poly.entity_id
_entity_poly.type
_entity_poly.pdbx_seq_one_letter_code
_entity_poly.pdbx_strand_id
1 'polypeptide(L)'
;MALRKLKYEAEIALRHFQILKAVKENQPIGIFKLAEVLNMPKHKVRYSLRVLEHAGVIEPSQHGAVIPEGADEKIEKMKKDLQEIRKYIDEIEKLAESL
;
A
#
# COMPACT_ATOMS: atom_id res chain seq x y z
N MET A 1 14.58 -17.85 -4.48
CA MET A 1 13.91 -17.90 -5.80
C MET A 1 13.06 -16.64 -5.98
N ALA A 2 13.07 -16.02 -7.16
CA ALA A 2 12.45 -14.73 -7.42
C ALA A 2 10.94 -14.67 -7.09
N LEU A 3 10.17 -15.71 -7.44
CA LEU A 3 8.73 -15.76 -7.18
C LEU A 3 8.36 -15.65 -5.69
N ARG A 4 9.18 -16.20 -4.78
CA ARG A 4 8.94 -16.08 -3.33
C ARG A 4 9.10 -14.64 -2.85
N LYS A 5 10.12 -13.94 -3.35
CA LYS A 5 10.34 -12.53 -3.03
C LYS A 5 9.21 -11.68 -3.61
N LEU A 6 8.82 -11.91 -4.86
CA LEU A 6 7.71 -11.19 -5.48
C LEU A 6 6.40 -11.34 -4.69
N LYS A 7 6.05 -12.58 -4.28
CA LYS A 7 4.87 -12.82 -3.44
C LYS A 7 4.92 -12.03 -2.14
N TYR A 8 6.05 -12.06 -1.44
CA TYR A 8 6.23 -11.34 -0.17
C TYR A 8 6.09 -9.82 -0.34
N GLU A 9 6.71 -9.24 -1.37
CA GLU A 9 6.59 -7.81 -1.67
C GLU A 9 5.15 -7.43 -2.07
N ALA A 10 4.45 -8.28 -2.82
CA ALA A 10 3.05 -8.06 -3.18
C ALA A 10 2.13 -8.06 -1.95
N GLU A 11 2.35 -8.94 -0.97
CA GLU A 11 1.61 -8.94 0.30
C GLU A 11 1.87 -7.66 1.12
N ILE A 12 3.08 -7.10 1.05
CA ILE A 12 3.41 -5.81 1.67
C ILE A 12 2.72 -4.66 0.95
N ALA A 13 2.81 -4.61 -0.37
CA ALA A 13 2.17 -3.57 -1.19
C ALA A 13 0.65 -3.57 -0.98
N LEU A 14 0.00 -4.74 -1.02
CA LEU A 14 -1.43 -4.87 -0.76
C LEU A 14 -1.82 -4.24 0.59
N ARG A 15 -1.04 -4.53 1.64
CA ARG A 15 -1.26 -3.94 2.96
C ARG A 15 -1.14 -2.42 2.94
N HIS A 16 -0.16 -1.87 2.22
CA HIS A 16 0.02 -0.43 2.10
C HIS A 16 -1.18 0.23 1.43
N PHE A 17 -1.71 -0.36 0.35
CA PHE A 17 -2.92 0.13 -0.30
C PHE A 17 -4.18 0.01 0.58
N GLN A 18 -4.32 -1.06 1.36
CA GLN A 18 -5.42 -1.19 2.33
C GLN A 18 -5.40 -0.06 3.37
N ILE A 19 -4.21 0.26 3.91
CA ILE A 19 -4.04 1.33 4.88
C ILE A 19 -4.27 2.70 4.25
N LEU A 20 -3.70 2.94 3.06
CA LEU A 20 -3.89 4.19 2.33
C LEU A 20 -5.38 4.44 2.04
N LYS A 21 -6.12 3.40 1.62
CA LYS A 21 -7.58 3.46 1.42
C LYS A 21 -8.31 3.81 2.72
N ALA A 22 -8.00 3.12 3.81
CA ALA A 22 -8.63 3.39 5.10
C ALA A 22 -8.34 4.81 5.63
N VAL A 23 -7.13 5.33 5.43
CA VAL A 23 -6.79 6.72 5.72
C VAL A 23 -7.63 7.67 4.86
N LYS A 24 -7.71 7.44 3.54
CA LYS A 24 -8.54 8.27 2.65
C LYS A 24 -10.01 8.33 3.08
N GLU A 25 -10.57 7.21 3.54
CA GLU A 25 -11.98 7.10 3.92
C GLU A 25 -12.30 7.64 5.33
N ASN A 26 -11.33 7.63 6.26
CA ASN A 26 -11.57 7.90 7.68
C ASN A 26 -10.69 9.00 8.28
N GLN A 27 -9.90 9.69 7.47
CA GLN A 27 -8.96 10.72 7.94
C GLN A 27 -9.67 11.87 8.71
N PRO A 28 -9.05 12.40 9.78
CA PRO A 28 -7.81 11.92 10.39
C PRO A 28 -8.01 10.62 11.17
N ILE A 29 -7.14 9.63 10.99
CA ILE A 29 -7.26 8.32 11.66
C ILE A 29 -5.96 7.85 12.31
N GLY A 30 -6.04 7.52 13.60
CA GLY A 30 -4.91 7.01 14.38
C GLY A 30 -4.60 5.53 14.14
N ILE A 31 -3.36 5.14 14.45
CA ILE A 31 -2.87 3.76 14.33
C ILE A 31 -3.75 2.71 15.04
N PHE A 32 -4.30 3.05 16.22
CA PHE A 32 -5.14 2.11 16.96
C PHE A 32 -6.46 1.84 16.24
N LYS A 33 -7.11 2.88 15.72
CA LYS A 33 -8.37 2.73 14.98
C LYS A 33 -8.15 2.05 13.62
N LEU A 34 -7.06 2.37 12.92
CA LEU A 34 -6.67 1.66 11.70
C LEU A 34 -6.48 0.15 11.94
N ALA A 35 -5.79 -0.22 13.02
CA ALA A 35 -5.58 -1.62 13.39
C ALA A 35 -6.90 -2.35 13.69
N GLU A 36 -7.85 -1.67 14.33
CA GLU A 36 -9.19 -2.20 14.62
C GLU A 36 -10.02 -2.38 13.33
N VAL A 37 -10.16 -1.32 12.53
CA VAL A 37 -10.99 -1.32 11.29
C VAL A 37 -10.46 -2.31 10.25
N LEU A 38 -9.14 -2.46 10.14
CA LEU A 38 -8.52 -3.39 9.19
C LEU A 38 -8.28 -4.78 9.77
N ASN A 39 -8.64 -5.03 11.04
CA ASN A 39 -8.32 -6.25 11.78
C ASN A 39 -6.84 -6.67 11.60
N MET A 40 -5.93 -5.71 11.82
CA MET A 40 -4.51 -5.82 11.48
C MET A 40 -3.60 -5.57 12.69
N PRO A 41 -2.50 -6.33 12.85
CA PRO A 41 -1.55 -6.08 13.94
C PRO A 41 -0.96 -4.66 13.91
N LYS A 42 -0.92 -3.99 15.07
CA LYS A 42 -0.46 -2.59 15.21
C LYS A 42 0.93 -2.35 14.62
N HIS A 43 1.87 -3.30 14.76
CA HIS A 43 3.22 -3.15 14.21
C HIS A 43 3.24 -3.15 12.67
N LYS A 44 2.34 -3.91 12.02
CA LYS A 44 2.18 -3.91 10.56
C LYS A 44 1.54 -2.62 10.05
N VAL A 45 0.56 -2.10 10.80
CA VAL A 45 -0.04 -0.78 10.52
C VAL A 45 1.02 0.32 10.65
N ARG A 46 1.77 0.34 11.76
CA ARG A 46 2.86 1.29 11.99
C ARG A 46 3.88 1.30 10.87
N TYR A 47 4.36 0.11 10.48
CA TYR A 47 5.34 -0.03 9.41
C TYR A 47 4.82 0.59 8.11
N SER A 48 3.58 0.26 7.73
CA SER A 48 2.98 0.75 6.50
C SER A 48 2.73 2.26 6.53
N LEU A 49 2.28 2.81 7.67
CA LEU A 49 2.14 4.26 7.84
C LEU A 49 3.48 4.96 7.61
N ARG A 50 4.58 4.48 8.20
CA ARG A 50 5.91 5.07 7.95
C ARG A 50 6.32 5.01 6.48
N VAL A 51 6.07 3.89 5.80
CA VAL A 51 6.42 3.76 4.37
C VAL A 51 5.61 4.75 3.53
N LEU A 52 4.31 4.86 3.79
CA LEU A 52 3.42 5.79 3.09
C LEU A 52 3.77 7.27 3.40
N GLU A 53 4.21 7.57 4.61
CA GLU A 53 4.68 8.89 5.04
C GLU A 53 5.98 9.25 4.31
N HIS A 54 6.93 8.33 4.22
CA HIS A 54 8.16 8.51 3.42
C HIS A 54 7.88 8.68 1.93
N ALA A 55 6.87 7.98 1.40
CA ALA A 55 6.39 8.21 0.03
C ALA A 55 5.65 9.56 -0.10
N GLY A 56 5.29 10.21 1.01
CA GLY A 56 4.57 11.46 1.08
C GLY A 56 3.18 11.39 0.47
N VAL A 57 2.52 10.24 0.63
CA VAL A 57 1.09 10.03 0.30
C VAL A 57 0.21 10.04 1.54
N ILE A 58 0.82 10.07 2.73
CA ILE A 58 0.18 10.41 4.00
C ILE A 58 1.09 11.36 4.79
N GLU A 59 0.54 12.06 5.76
CA GLU A 59 1.29 12.86 6.74
C GLU A 59 0.70 12.73 8.15
N PRO A 60 1.50 12.94 9.21
CA PRO A 60 1.00 12.93 10.58
C PRO A 60 0.23 14.22 10.92
N SER A 61 -0.87 14.08 11.66
CA SER A 61 -1.61 15.19 12.29
C SER A 61 -1.78 14.94 13.80
N GLN A 62 -2.33 15.94 14.51
CA GLN A 62 -2.66 15.80 15.94
C GLN A 62 -3.64 14.65 16.23
N HIS A 63 -4.49 14.28 15.26
CA HIS A 63 -5.56 13.29 15.43
C HIS A 63 -5.30 11.97 14.67
N GLY A 64 -4.17 11.84 13.98
CA GLY A 64 -3.84 10.64 13.20
C GLY A 64 -3.27 10.94 11.81
N ALA A 65 -3.20 9.94 10.95
CA ALA A 65 -2.74 10.10 9.58
C ALA A 65 -3.81 10.77 8.70
N VAL A 66 -3.37 11.65 7.81
CA VAL A 66 -4.19 12.30 6.77
C VAL A 66 -3.49 12.17 5.41
N ILE A 67 -4.24 12.38 4.33
CA ILE A 67 -3.72 12.52 2.96
C ILE A 67 -3.37 13.99 2.75
N PRO A 68 -2.09 14.35 2.52
CA PRO A 68 -1.71 15.74 2.28
C PRO A 68 -2.28 16.25 0.95
N GLU A 69 -2.43 17.57 0.83
CA GLU A 69 -2.72 18.21 -0.45
C GLU A 69 -1.65 17.86 -1.49
N GLY A 70 -2.08 17.54 -2.73
CA GLY A 70 -1.17 17.16 -3.81
C GLY A 70 -0.66 15.71 -3.77
N ALA A 71 -1.11 14.88 -2.82
CA ALA A 71 -0.80 13.44 -2.83
C ALA A 71 -1.29 12.69 -4.08
N ASP A 72 -2.27 13.26 -4.80
CA ASP A 72 -2.92 12.62 -5.95
C ASP A 72 -1.93 12.22 -7.06
N GLU A 73 -0.96 13.08 -7.38
CA GLU A 73 0.05 12.77 -8.42
C GLU A 73 0.89 11.54 -8.06
N LYS A 74 1.26 11.42 -6.79
CA LYS A 74 2.05 10.29 -6.28
C LYS A 74 1.22 9.02 -6.24
N ILE A 75 -0.03 9.11 -5.79
CA ILE A 75 -0.96 7.98 -5.78
C ILE A 75 -1.21 7.50 -7.22
N GLU A 76 -1.34 8.42 -8.18
CA GLU A 76 -1.54 8.07 -9.58
C GLU A 76 -0.30 7.40 -10.17
N LYS A 77 0.91 7.85 -9.79
CA LYS A 77 2.15 7.14 -10.12
C LYS A 77 2.16 5.71 -9.56
N MET A 78 1.80 5.52 -8.29
CA MET A 78 1.73 4.18 -7.69
C MET A 78 0.74 3.26 -8.42
N LYS A 79 -0.39 3.78 -8.91
CA LYS A 79 -1.33 3.00 -9.74
C LYS A 79 -0.74 2.63 -11.09
N LYS A 80 0.02 3.51 -11.73
CA LYS A 80 0.73 3.21 -12.99
C LYS A 80 1.78 2.12 -12.78
N ASP A 81 2.55 2.21 -11.70
CA ASP A 81 3.53 1.19 -11.33
C ASP A 81 2.86 -0.19 -11.16
N LEU A 82 1.67 -0.25 -10.53
CA LEU A 82 0.89 -1.49 -10.44
C LEU A 82 0.44 -2.03 -11.81
N GLN A 83 0.05 -1.16 -12.74
CA GLN A 83 -0.33 -1.57 -14.09
C GLN A 83 0.87 -2.14 -14.85
N GLU A 84 2.05 -1.57 -14.68
CA GLU A 84 3.29 -2.11 -15.28
C GLU A 84 3.67 -3.45 -14.67
N ILE A 85 3.61 -3.60 -13.35
CA ILE A 85 3.85 -4.88 -12.66
C ILE A 85 2.91 -5.96 -13.18
N ARG A 86 1.62 -5.63 -13.36
CA ARG A 86 0.63 -6.57 -13.89
C ARG A 86 1.01 -7.09 -15.27
N LYS A 87 1.52 -6.25 -16.17
CA LYS A 87 1.97 -6.69 -17.50
C LYS A 87 3.03 -7.79 -17.41
N TYR A 88 4.01 -7.63 -16.52
CA TYR A 88 5.05 -8.65 -16.32
C TYR A 88 4.48 -9.94 -15.72
N ILE A 89 3.52 -9.85 -14.80
CA ILE A 89 2.85 -11.04 -14.23
C ILE A 89 2.09 -11.78 -15.34
N ASP A 90 1.30 -11.06 -16.15
CA ASP A 90 0.53 -11.64 -17.25
C ASP A 90 1.45 -12.34 -18.29
N GLU A 91 2.64 -11.78 -18.57
CA GLU A 91 3.65 -12.41 -19.44
C GLU A 91 4.26 -13.67 -18.82
N ILE A 92 4.58 -13.64 -17.53
CA ILE A 92 5.10 -14.80 -16.80
C ILE A 92 4.08 -15.94 -16.81
N GLU A 93 2.80 -15.64 -16.59
CA GLU A 93 1.72 -16.64 -16.60
C GLU A 93 1.58 -17.30 -17.97
N LYS A 94 1.56 -16.52 -19.06
CA LYS A 94 1.50 -17.06 -20.44
C LYS A 94 2.66 -18.01 -20.76
N LEU A 95 3.88 -17.64 -20.35
CA LEU A 95 5.04 -18.51 -20.54
C LEU A 95 4.93 -19.78 -19.70
N ALA A 96 4.48 -19.67 -18.46
CA ALA A 96 4.31 -20.81 -17.56
C ALA A 96 3.26 -21.81 -18.05
N GLU A 97 2.17 -21.36 -18.70
CA GLU A 97 1.17 -22.25 -19.31
C GLU A 97 1.71 -23.10 -20.47
N SER A 98 2.80 -22.63 -21.10
CA SER A 98 3.46 -23.32 -22.21
C SER A 98 4.58 -24.28 -21.79
N LEU A 99 4.86 -24.37 -20.48
CA LEU A 99 5.87 -25.27 -19.89
C LEU A 99 5.22 -26.56 -19.35
#